data_AF-A0A7Z9MRN8-F1
#
_entry.id   AF-A0A7Z9MRN8-F1
#
_cell.length_a   1.000
_cell.length_b   1.000
_cell.length_c   1.000
_cell.angle_alpha   90.00
_cell.angle_beta   90.00
_cell.angle_gamma   90.00
#
_symmetry.space_group_name_H-M   'P 1'
#
loop_
_entity.id
_entity.type
_entity.pdbx_description
1 polymer ?
#
loop_
_entity_poly.entity_id
_entity_poly.type
_entity_poly.pdbx_seq_one_letter_code
_entity_poly.pdbx_strand_id
1 'polypeptide(L)'
;MDNLYYVLGAGVLAMVYAFWKTSWINDQDEGTDRMKQIGASIADGAMAFLKAEYRVLAIFVVIVACLLAFAANNQGDSWLVSISFLSGAITSGLAGFLGMRVATKANNRTTNAAQTSLAKALNVAFTGGSVMGLSVVGLGVLGVTGLYVIYNYFELFPDSQKLIQAITGFSLGASSIALFARVGGGIYTKAADVGADLVGKVEAGIPEDHPLNPATIADNVGDNVGDVAGMGADLFESYVGAIIGSMVLGWAIFGELAYVTLPLYIAGAGIIVSIIGTFMVSLKEGGSPQKALNIGEFGSSGIMVMVMYFIITNTVDTNAMGIFYATLIGLAAGLGIGLITEYYTGTGTKPVKSVVDQSITG
;
A
#
# COMPACT_ATOMS: atom_id res chain seq x y z
N MET A 1 18.47 13.76 -15.75
CA MET A 1 19.04 13.44 -14.42
C MET A 1 18.49 14.38 -13.36
N ASP A 2 18.61 15.70 -13.53
CA ASP A 2 18.25 16.69 -12.51
C ASP A 2 16.81 16.56 -11.99
N ASN A 3 15.86 16.26 -12.87
CA ASN A 3 14.46 16.11 -12.49
C ASN A 3 14.15 14.83 -11.69
N LEU A 4 14.97 13.77 -11.83
CA LEU A 4 14.79 12.53 -11.06
C LEU A 4 15.18 12.70 -9.59
N TYR A 5 16.04 13.66 -9.26
CA TYR A 5 16.34 13.99 -7.87
C TYR A 5 15.12 14.58 -7.16
N TYR A 6 14.23 15.29 -7.85
CA TYR A 6 12.96 15.74 -7.25
C TYR A 6 12.05 14.55 -6.95
N VAL A 7 12.03 13.53 -7.80
CA VAL A 7 11.27 12.29 -7.56
C VAL A 7 11.81 11.54 -6.34
N LEU A 8 13.13 11.39 -6.26
CA LEU A 8 13.78 10.82 -5.07
C LEU A 8 13.48 11.67 -3.81
N GLY A 9 13.55 13.00 -3.94
CA GLY A 9 13.20 13.93 -2.87
C GLY A 9 11.76 13.75 -2.38
N ALA A 10 10.81 13.56 -3.30
CA ALA A 10 9.41 13.25 -2.95
C ALA A 10 9.29 11.92 -2.22
N GLY A 11 10.00 10.89 -2.67
CA GLY A 11 10.06 9.59 -1.97
C GLY A 11 10.63 9.70 -0.55
N VAL A 12 11.72 10.45 -0.37
CA VAL A 12 12.28 10.74 0.96
C VAL A 12 11.29 11.52 1.81
N LEU A 13 10.62 12.53 1.24
CA LEU A 13 9.61 13.32 1.92
C LEU A 13 8.46 12.44 2.43
N ALA A 14 8.00 11.46 1.66
CA ALA A 14 7.00 10.50 2.08
C ALA A 14 7.47 9.72 3.32
N MET A 15 8.71 9.21 3.31
CA MET A 15 9.27 8.46 4.43
C MET A 15 9.46 9.33 5.68
N VAL A 16 9.91 10.58 5.52
CA VAL A 16 10.02 11.54 6.62
C VAL A 16 8.65 11.86 7.20
N TYR A 17 7.64 12.08 6.36
CA TYR A 17 6.27 12.32 6.81
C TYR A 17 5.70 11.10 7.55
N ALA A 18 5.89 9.89 6.99
CA ALA A 18 5.49 8.63 7.61
C ALA A 18 6.14 8.44 8.98
N PHE A 19 7.44 8.75 9.11
CA PHE A 19 8.16 8.70 10.38
C PHE A 19 7.66 9.74 11.39
N TRP A 20 7.40 10.97 10.94
CA TRP A 20 6.84 12.03 11.78
C TRP A 20 5.46 11.66 12.31
N LYS A 21 4.57 11.17 11.44
CA LYS A 21 3.24 10.69 11.85
C LYS A 21 3.29 9.45 12.73
N THR A 22 4.24 8.54 12.50
CA THR A 22 4.50 7.41 13.41
C THR A 22 4.88 7.89 14.80
N SER A 23 5.74 8.90 14.89
CA SER A 23 6.15 9.50 16.17
C SER A 23 4.95 10.13 16.87
N TRP A 24 4.14 10.89 16.13
CA TRP A 24 2.89 11.46 16.64
C TRP A 24 1.91 10.40 17.15
N ILE A 25 1.78 9.25 16.47
CA ILE A 25 0.96 8.12 16.95
C ILE A 25 1.53 7.59 18.26
N ASN A 26 2.85 7.37 18.36
CA ASN A 26 3.48 6.85 19.58
C ASN A 26 3.20 7.74 20.79
N ASP A 27 3.13 9.05 20.58
CA ASP A 27 2.84 10.06 21.62
C ASP A 27 1.37 10.08 22.07
N GLN A 28 0.45 9.42 21.35
CA GLN A 28 -0.95 9.29 21.79
C GLN A 28 -1.08 8.31 22.95
N ASP A 29 -2.03 8.60 23.83
CA ASP A 29 -2.31 7.78 25.01
C ASP A 29 -2.82 6.38 24.62
N GLU A 30 -2.13 5.36 25.12
CA GLU A 30 -2.44 3.94 24.92
C GLU A 30 -3.64 3.46 25.73
N GLY A 31 -4.14 4.30 26.64
CA GLY A 31 -5.28 4.02 27.49
C GLY A 31 -4.92 3.19 28.71
N THR A 32 -5.87 2.36 29.14
CA THR A 32 -5.76 1.58 30.39
C THR A 32 -4.70 0.48 30.29
N ASP A 33 -4.22 -0.01 31.44
CA ASP A 33 -3.26 -1.13 31.47
C ASP A 33 -3.81 -2.38 30.79
N ARG A 34 -5.13 -2.58 30.82
CA ARG A 34 -5.77 -3.67 30.10
C ARG A 34 -5.67 -3.49 28.58
N MET A 35 -5.88 -2.28 28.07
CA MET A 35 -5.71 -1.97 26.63
C MET A 35 -4.27 -2.17 26.18
N LYS A 36 -3.29 -1.76 27.00
CA LYS A 36 -1.87 -1.98 26.74
C LYS A 36 -1.51 -3.46 26.67
N GLN A 37 -2.02 -4.27 27.62
CA GLN A 37 -1.80 -5.72 27.62
C GLN A 37 -2.36 -6.39 26.38
N ILE A 38 -3.60 -6.06 25.98
CA ILE A 38 -4.23 -6.63 24.79
C ILE A 38 -3.48 -6.20 23.52
N GLY A 39 -3.16 -4.92 23.40
CA GLY A 39 -2.37 -4.40 22.28
C GLY A 39 -1.00 -5.07 22.15
N ALA A 40 -0.33 -5.33 23.28
CA ALA A 40 0.94 -6.07 23.28
C ALA A 40 0.78 -7.51 22.78
N SER A 41 -0.25 -8.24 23.24
CA SER A 41 -0.52 -9.61 22.76
C SER A 41 -0.77 -9.66 21.25
N ILE A 42 -1.52 -8.69 20.71
CA ILE A 42 -1.79 -8.60 19.27
C ILE A 42 -0.49 -8.26 18.51
N ALA A 43 0.28 -7.29 18.99
CA ALA A 43 1.54 -6.88 18.37
C ALA A 43 2.57 -8.03 18.36
N ASP A 44 2.69 -8.76 19.46
CA ASP A 44 3.60 -9.91 19.57
C ASP A 44 3.16 -11.06 18.65
N GLY A 45 1.87 -11.35 18.59
CA GLY A 45 1.31 -12.36 17.68
C GLY A 45 1.54 -12.01 16.21
N ALA A 46 1.26 -10.77 15.81
CA ALA A 46 1.47 -10.29 14.45
C ALA A 46 2.95 -10.34 14.04
N MET A 47 3.84 -9.92 14.94
CA MET A 47 5.29 -9.98 14.70
C MET A 47 5.81 -11.41 14.62
N ALA A 48 5.28 -12.32 15.44
CA ALA A 48 5.65 -13.74 15.40
C ALA A 48 5.23 -14.39 14.08
N PHE A 49 4.00 -14.12 13.60
CA PHE A 49 3.51 -14.59 12.31
C PHE A 49 4.38 -14.06 11.17
N LEU A 50 4.59 -12.74 11.10
CA LEU A 50 5.35 -12.12 10.02
C LEU A 50 6.80 -12.64 9.96
N LYS A 51 7.43 -12.86 11.12
CA LYS A 51 8.78 -13.44 11.19
C LYS A 51 8.80 -14.89 10.68
N ALA A 52 7.76 -15.67 10.95
CA ALA A 52 7.64 -17.04 10.46
C ALA A 52 7.43 -17.06 8.95
N GLU A 53 6.50 -16.23 8.44
CA GLU A 53 6.22 -16.07 7.02
C GLU A 53 7.50 -15.65 6.26
N TYR A 54 8.15 -14.57 6.70
CA TYR A 54 9.32 -14.02 6.01
C TYR A 54 10.52 -14.98 6.02
N ARG A 55 10.64 -15.84 7.03
CA ARG A 55 11.66 -16.90 7.04
C ARG A 55 11.46 -17.88 5.90
N VAL A 56 10.23 -18.27 5.63
CA VAL A 56 9.90 -19.18 4.51
C VAL A 56 10.06 -18.45 3.18
N LEU A 57 9.59 -17.19 3.09
CA LEU A 57 9.72 -16.38 1.88
C LEU A 57 11.16 -16.08 1.51
N ALA A 58 12.05 -15.88 2.49
CA ALA A 58 13.46 -15.66 2.22
C ALA A 58 14.09 -16.83 1.44
N ILE A 59 13.71 -18.08 1.77
CA ILE A 59 14.20 -19.27 1.05
C ILE A 59 13.71 -19.24 -0.40
N PHE A 60 12.42 -18.97 -0.61
CA PHE A 60 11.84 -18.86 -1.94
C PHE A 60 12.51 -17.75 -2.77
N VAL A 61 12.67 -16.56 -2.19
CA VAL A 61 13.30 -15.40 -2.84
C VAL A 61 14.73 -15.71 -3.25
N VAL A 62 15.53 -16.37 -2.41
CA VAL A 62 16.90 -16.76 -2.74
C VAL A 62 16.92 -17.75 -3.90
N ILE A 63 16.05 -18.76 -3.89
CA ILE A 63 15.97 -19.75 -4.98
C ILE A 63 15.63 -19.05 -6.30
N VAL A 64 14.60 -18.20 -6.32
CA VAL A 64 14.19 -17.48 -7.53
C VAL A 64 15.27 -16.50 -7.98
N ALA A 65 15.94 -15.80 -7.07
CA ALA A 65 17.05 -14.92 -7.40
C ALA A 65 18.21 -15.67 -8.05
N CYS A 66 18.56 -16.86 -7.55
CA CYS A 66 19.55 -17.73 -8.18
C CYS A 66 19.09 -18.18 -9.57
N LEU A 67 17.85 -18.65 -9.71
CA LEU A 67 17.30 -19.06 -10.99
C LEU A 67 17.33 -17.92 -12.01
N LEU A 68 16.96 -16.70 -11.63
CA LEU A 68 17.04 -15.53 -12.50
C LEU A 68 18.49 -15.22 -12.90
N ALA A 69 19.43 -15.30 -11.94
CA ALA A 69 20.85 -15.09 -12.20
C ALA A 69 21.46 -16.14 -13.12
N PHE A 70 20.96 -17.38 -13.14
CA PHE A 70 21.42 -18.43 -14.07
C PHE A 70 20.65 -18.49 -15.39
N ALA A 71 19.35 -18.18 -15.40
CA ALA A 71 18.48 -18.31 -16.58
C ALA A 71 18.72 -17.18 -17.60
N ALA A 72 19.01 -15.96 -17.15
CA ALA A 72 19.28 -14.84 -18.04
C ALA A 72 20.75 -14.78 -18.53
N ASN A 73 21.55 -15.81 -18.24
CA ASN A 73 22.98 -15.89 -18.59
C ASN A 73 23.21 -15.92 -20.11
N ASN A 74 22.23 -16.38 -20.89
CA ASN A 74 22.26 -16.34 -22.35
C ASN A 74 22.14 -14.92 -22.96
N GLN A 75 21.84 -13.88 -22.15
CA GLN A 75 21.65 -12.49 -22.63
C GLN A 75 22.67 -11.48 -22.05
N GLY A 76 23.61 -11.92 -21.22
CA GLY A 76 24.75 -11.11 -20.73
C GLY A 76 24.50 -10.26 -19.46
N ASP A 77 23.23 -9.96 -19.11
CA ASP A 77 22.90 -9.00 -18.03
C ASP A 77 22.15 -9.62 -16.83
N SER A 78 22.22 -10.96 -16.74
CA SER A 78 21.48 -11.84 -15.82
C SER A 78 21.52 -11.46 -14.34
N TRP A 79 22.69 -11.03 -13.88
CA TRP A 79 22.94 -10.72 -12.47
C TRP A 79 22.20 -9.47 -12.00
N LEU A 80 22.11 -8.44 -12.86
CA LEU A 80 21.48 -7.16 -12.49
C LEU A 80 19.95 -7.28 -12.40
N VAL A 81 19.34 -8.14 -13.23
CA VAL A 81 17.91 -8.48 -13.11
C VAL A 81 17.62 -9.14 -11.75
N SER A 82 18.51 -10.03 -11.31
CA SER A 82 18.41 -10.68 -10.00
C SER A 82 18.57 -9.68 -8.84
N ILE A 83 19.47 -8.70 -8.95
CA ILE A 83 19.59 -7.60 -7.98
C ILE A 83 18.29 -6.78 -7.91
N SER A 84 17.72 -6.44 -9.06
CA SER A 84 16.45 -5.70 -9.10
C SER A 84 15.33 -6.51 -8.43
N PHE A 85 15.26 -7.81 -8.70
CA PHE A 85 14.32 -8.73 -8.05
C PHE A 85 14.48 -8.77 -6.53
N LEU A 86 15.70 -8.95 -6.04
CA LEU A 86 15.97 -8.94 -4.60
C LEU A 86 15.60 -7.60 -3.97
N SER A 87 15.92 -6.50 -4.64
CA SER A 87 15.58 -5.16 -4.17
C SER A 87 14.06 -4.98 -4.10
N GLY A 88 13.31 -5.40 -5.13
CA GLY A 88 11.85 -5.37 -5.14
C GLY A 88 11.22 -6.20 -4.03
N ALA A 89 11.72 -7.42 -3.82
CA ALA A 89 11.26 -8.30 -2.76
C ALA A 89 11.50 -7.70 -1.36
N ILE A 90 12.72 -7.21 -1.10
CA ILE A 90 13.07 -6.58 0.18
C ILE A 90 12.20 -5.36 0.42
N THR A 91 12.04 -4.50 -0.60
CA THR A 91 11.29 -3.25 -0.48
C THR A 91 9.80 -3.51 -0.25
N SER A 92 9.21 -4.50 -0.92
CA SER A 92 7.82 -4.94 -0.71
C SER A 92 7.60 -5.49 0.70
N GLY A 93 8.50 -6.36 1.19
CA GLY A 93 8.44 -6.85 2.57
C GLY A 93 8.60 -5.74 3.61
N LEU A 94 9.47 -4.76 3.35
CA LEU A 94 9.62 -3.59 4.22
C LEU A 94 8.34 -2.74 4.26
N ALA A 95 7.65 -2.56 3.12
CA ALA A 95 6.40 -1.81 3.08
C ALA A 95 5.31 -2.45 3.94
N GLY A 96 5.11 -3.77 3.83
CA GLY A 96 4.18 -4.52 4.68
C GLY A 96 4.55 -4.48 6.16
N PHE A 97 5.83 -4.66 6.49
CA PHE A 97 6.34 -4.61 7.86
C PHE A 97 6.13 -3.23 8.52
N LEU A 98 6.45 -2.14 7.82
CA LEU A 98 6.27 -0.79 8.34
C LEU A 98 4.80 -0.47 8.59
N GLY A 99 3.92 -0.85 7.65
CA GLY A 99 2.47 -0.69 7.79
C GLY A 99 1.94 -1.41 9.04
N MET A 100 2.26 -2.70 9.18
CA MET A 100 1.83 -3.51 10.33
C MET A 100 2.32 -2.94 11.67
N ARG A 101 3.58 -2.51 11.74
CA ARG A 101 4.17 -1.98 12.97
C ARG A 101 3.48 -0.71 13.46
N VAL A 102 2.92 0.08 12.54
CA VAL A 102 2.19 1.30 12.88
C VAL A 102 0.73 0.99 13.18
N ALA A 103 0.10 0.09 12.41
CA ALA A 103 -1.27 -0.36 12.68
C ALA A 103 -1.40 -0.96 14.09
N THR A 104 -0.56 -1.95 14.43
CA THR A 104 -0.56 -2.59 15.76
C THR A 104 -0.45 -1.60 16.92
N LYS A 105 0.28 -0.49 16.73
CA LYS A 105 0.38 0.60 17.72
C LYS A 105 -0.80 1.55 17.71
N ALA A 106 -1.40 1.80 16.55
CA ALA A 106 -2.54 2.70 16.40
C ALA A 106 -3.84 2.10 16.94
N ASN A 107 -3.96 0.77 16.98
CA ASN A 107 -5.20 0.07 17.34
C ASN A 107 -5.70 0.44 18.76
N ASN A 108 -4.89 0.17 19.80
CA ASN A 108 -5.28 0.47 21.18
C ASN A 108 -5.46 1.98 21.45
N ARG A 109 -4.63 2.82 20.81
CA ARG A 109 -4.73 4.29 20.86
C ARG A 109 -6.02 4.80 20.23
N THR A 110 -6.47 4.17 19.15
CA THR A 110 -7.77 4.47 18.51
C THR A 110 -8.92 4.12 19.44
N THR A 111 -8.88 2.96 20.09
CA THR A 111 -9.87 2.57 21.11
C THR A 111 -9.91 3.57 22.27
N ASN A 112 -8.75 4.02 22.74
CA ASN A 112 -8.69 5.02 23.81
C ASN A 112 -9.27 6.37 23.36
N ALA A 113 -8.92 6.84 22.15
CA ALA A 113 -9.45 8.07 21.59
C ALA A 113 -10.97 8.03 21.40
N ALA A 114 -11.53 6.87 21.04
CA ALA A 114 -12.96 6.65 20.85
C ALA A 114 -13.79 6.84 22.13
N GLN A 115 -13.19 6.71 23.33
CA GLN A 115 -13.87 7.03 24.58
C GLN A 115 -14.22 8.52 24.69
N THR A 116 -13.47 9.38 23.99
CA THR A 116 -13.66 10.83 24.06
C THR A 116 -14.46 11.37 22.89
N SER A 117 -14.17 10.94 21.67
CA SER A 117 -14.80 11.51 20.47
C SER A 117 -14.55 10.67 19.21
N LEU A 118 -15.53 10.65 18.32
CA LEU A 118 -15.41 9.97 17.03
C LEU A 118 -14.37 10.65 16.14
N ALA A 119 -14.31 11.98 16.15
CA ALA A 119 -13.33 12.71 15.35
C ALA A 119 -11.89 12.42 15.78
N LYS A 120 -11.62 12.29 17.09
CA LYS A 120 -10.31 11.92 17.60
C LYS A 120 -9.94 10.49 17.24
N ALA A 121 -10.86 9.54 17.41
CA ALA A 121 -10.64 8.15 16.99
C ALA A 121 -10.30 8.05 15.51
N LEU A 122 -11.09 8.71 14.65
CA LEU A 122 -10.81 8.75 13.22
C LEU A 122 -9.45 9.39 12.92
N ASN A 123 -9.07 10.47 13.62
CA ASN A 123 -7.77 11.10 13.39
C ASN A 123 -6.60 10.15 13.66
N VAL A 124 -6.65 9.38 14.76
CA VAL A 124 -5.62 8.39 15.08
C VAL A 124 -5.62 7.25 14.06
N ALA A 125 -6.79 6.67 13.76
CA ALA A 125 -6.93 5.58 12.79
C ALA A 125 -6.47 6.00 11.37
N PHE A 126 -6.94 7.15 10.89
CA PHE A 126 -6.57 7.69 9.59
C PHE A 126 -5.08 8.02 9.53
N THR A 127 -4.51 8.57 10.60
CA THR A 127 -3.06 8.82 10.65
C THR A 127 -2.28 7.50 10.55
N GLY A 128 -2.73 6.44 11.23
CA GLY A 128 -2.15 5.09 11.09
C GLY A 128 -2.18 4.58 9.66
N GLY A 129 -3.34 4.65 9.00
CA GLY A 129 -3.49 4.27 7.58
C GLY A 129 -2.65 5.13 6.63
N SER A 130 -2.55 6.45 6.89
CA SER A 130 -1.75 7.36 6.06
C SER A 130 -0.26 7.04 6.09
N VAL A 131 0.25 6.57 7.24
CA VAL A 131 1.65 6.15 7.39
C VAL A 131 1.93 4.91 6.56
N MET A 132 1.02 3.93 6.58
CA MET A 132 1.10 2.75 5.71
C MET A 132 1.11 3.16 4.24
N GLY A 133 0.14 3.95 3.80
CA GLY A 133 0.03 4.39 2.40
C GLY A 133 1.28 5.15 1.92
N LEU A 134 1.78 6.10 2.72
CA LEU A 134 2.99 6.87 2.38
C LEU A 134 4.27 6.04 2.42
N SER A 135 4.35 5.04 3.31
CA SER A 135 5.47 4.09 3.31
C SER A 135 5.47 3.25 2.03
N VAL A 136 4.30 2.79 1.57
CA VAL A 136 4.15 2.01 0.33
C VAL A 136 4.60 2.82 -0.88
N VAL A 137 4.01 4.01 -1.10
CA VAL A 137 4.34 4.82 -2.29
C VAL A 137 5.77 5.40 -2.20
N GLY A 138 6.21 5.78 -1.00
CA GLY A 138 7.55 6.31 -0.76
C GLY A 138 8.64 5.29 -1.05
N LEU A 139 8.53 4.08 -0.48
CA LEU A 139 9.45 2.99 -0.77
C LEU A 139 9.39 2.55 -2.23
N GLY A 140 8.21 2.56 -2.86
CA GLY A 140 8.05 2.19 -4.27
C GLY A 140 8.79 3.16 -5.19
N VAL A 141 8.58 4.46 -5.01
CA VAL A 141 9.25 5.50 -5.79
C VAL A 141 10.76 5.53 -5.52
N LEU A 142 11.19 5.42 -4.25
CA LEU A 142 12.61 5.35 -3.90
C LEU A 142 13.29 4.12 -4.48
N GLY A 143 12.64 2.96 -4.44
CA GLY A 143 13.17 1.71 -4.97
C GLY A 143 13.36 1.76 -6.49
N VAL A 144 12.29 2.09 -7.22
CA VAL A 144 12.32 2.11 -8.70
C VAL A 144 13.23 3.23 -9.21
N THR A 145 13.04 4.46 -8.71
CA THR A 145 13.85 5.62 -9.15
C THR A 145 15.30 5.48 -8.71
N GLY A 146 15.54 4.98 -7.50
CA GLY A 146 16.88 4.75 -6.98
C GLY A 146 17.66 3.74 -7.82
N LEU A 147 17.04 2.60 -8.14
CA LEU A 147 17.67 1.62 -9.03
C LEU A 147 17.91 2.18 -10.43
N TYR A 148 16.94 2.91 -11.00
CA TYR A 148 17.11 3.55 -12.30
C TYR A 148 18.31 4.51 -12.30
N VAL A 149 18.42 5.39 -11.30
CA VAL A 149 19.51 6.36 -11.19
C VAL A 149 20.85 5.67 -10.96
N ILE A 150 20.92 4.66 -10.09
CA ILE A 150 22.15 3.90 -9.83
C ILE A 150 22.63 3.21 -11.11
N TYR A 151 21.75 2.49 -11.80
CA TYR A 151 22.10 1.76 -13.02
C TYR A 151 22.53 2.69 -14.15
N ASN A 152 21.91 3.87 -14.25
CA ASN A 152 22.28 4.88 -15.23
C ASN A 152 23.63 5.56 -14.88
N TYR A 153 23.83 5.94 -13.62
CA TYR A 153 25.04 6.63 -13.17
C TYR A 153 26.31 5.78 -13.30
N PHE A 154 26.22 4.49 -13.01
CA PHE A 154 27.35 3.56 -13.15
C PHE A 154 27.50 2.99 -14.57
N GLU A 155 26.68 3.43 -15.53
CA GLU A 155 26.66 2.94 -16.92
C GLU A 155 26.66 1.41 -17.02
N LEU A 156 25.90 0.75 -16.11
CA LEU A 156 25.91 -0.71 -15.99
C LEU A 156 25.26 -1.42 -17.19
N PHE A 157 24.56 -0.67 -18.04
CA PHE A 157 23.92 -1.18 -19.24
C PHE A 157 24.35 -0.39 -20.47
N PRO A 158 24.64 -1.08 -21.59
CA PRO A 158 25.02 -0.42 -22.84
C PRO A 158 23.83 0.25 -23.55
N ASP A 159 22.59 -0.12 -23.20
CA ASP A 159 21.37 0.41 -23.80
C ASP A 159 20.29 0.63 -22.72
N SER A 160 19.52 1.71 -22.89
CA SER A 160 18.37 2.05 -22.04
C SER A 160 17.30 0.97 -22.08
N GLN A 161 17.14 0.25 -23.21
CA GLN A 161 16.23 -0.88 -23.28
C GLN A 161 16.55 -1.95 -22.24
N LYS A 162 17.83 -2.30 -22.12
CA LYS A 162 18.29 -3.34 -21.19
C LYS A 162 18.18 -2.90 -19.74
N LEU A 163 18.43 -1.62 -19.47
CA LEU A 163 18.23 -1.03 -18.15
C LEU A 163 16.75 -1.16 -17.72
N ILE A 164 15.82 -0.82 -18.61
CA ILE A 164 14.38 -0.91 -18.32
C ILE A 164 13.97 -2.37 -18.11
N GLN A 165 14.46 -3.29 -18.94
CA GLN A 165 14.25 -4.73 -18.75
C GLN A 165 14.78 -5.21 -17.40
N ALA A 166 15.94 -4.74 -16.95
CA ALA A 166 16.46 -5.10 -15.64
C ALA A 166 15.60 -4.58 -14.48
N ILE A 167 14.99 -3.40 -14.62
CA ILE A 167 14.07 -2.85 -13.61
C ILE A 167 12.78 -3.68 -13.53
N THR A 168 12.35 -4.37 -14.59
CA THR A 168 11.18 -5.28 -14.51
C THR A 168 11.36 -6.38 -13.46
N GLY A 169 12.61 -6.78 -13.18
CA GLY A 169 12.93 -7.67 -12.07
C GLY A 169 12.42 -7.15 -10.73
N PHE A 170 12.47 -5.84 -10.49
CA PHE A 170 11.93 -5.23 -9.27
C PHE A 170 10.43 -5.46 -9.11
N SER A 171 9.65 -5.27 -10.18
CA SER A 171 8.22 -5.58 -10.16
C SER A 171 7.99 -7.06 -9.83
N LEU A 172 8.74 -7.96 -10.48
CA LEU A 172 8.62 -9.40 -10.25
C LEU A 172 8.92 -9.80 -8.80
N GLY A 173 9.93 -9.16 -8.20
CA GLY A 173 10.26 -9.35 -6.78
C GLY A 173 9.17 -8.85 -5.85
N ALA A 174 8.59 -7.68 -6.16
CA ALA A 174 7.47 -7.12 -5.42
C ALA A 174 6.25 -8.05 -5.47
N SER A 175 5.88 -8.57 -6.65
CA SER A 175 4.74 -9.49 -6.84
C SER A 175 4.92 -10.80 -6.14
N SER A 176 6.15 -11.31 -6.13
CA SER A 176 6.49 -12.55 -5.44
C SER A 176 6.18 -12.45 -3.93
N ILE A 177 6.61 -11.37 -3.28
CA ILE A 177 6.33 -11.16 -1.84
C ILE A 177 4.85 -10.87 -1.61
N ALA A 178 4.24 -10.01 -2.43
CA ALA A 178 2.84 -9.63 -2.29
C ALA A 178 1.88 -10.82 -2.37
N LEU A 179 2.14 -11.75 -3.30
CA LEU A 179 1.36 -12.97 -3.48
C LEU A 179 1.32 -13.80 -2.19
N PHE A 180 2.50 -14.10 -1.64
CA PHE A 180 2.56 -14.95 -0.46
C PHE A 180 2.09 -14.23 0.81
N ALA A 181 2.41 -12.94 0.99
CA ALA A 181 1.96 -12.17 2.16
C ALA A 181 0.42 -12.06 2.19
N ARG A 182 -0.21 -11.84 1.03
CA ARG A 182 -1.68 -11.79 0.94
C ARG A 182 -2.32 -13.15 1.18
N VAL A 183 -1.77 -14.22 0.59
CA VAL A 183 -2.33 -15.56 0.76
C VAL A 183 -2.10 -16.09 2.18
N GLY A 184 -0.88 -15.97 2.70
CA GLY A 184 -0.51 -16.40 4.04
C GLY A 184 -1.27 -15.65 5.12
N GLY A 185 -1.21 -14.32 5.09
CA GLY A 185 -1.97 -13.46 5.99
C GLY A 185 -3.48 -13.66 5.86
N GLY A 186 -3.99 -13.77 4.63
CA GLY A 186 -5.41 -14.01 4.31
C GLY A 186 -5.94 -15.33 4.86
N ILE A 187 -5.18 -16.42 4.74
CA ILE A 187 -5.55 -17.71 5.34
C ILE A 187 -5.56 -17.60 6.86
N TYR A 188 -4.58 -16.93 7.45
CA TYR A 188 -4.50 -16.77 8.91
C TYR A 188 -5.70 -15.98 9.46
N THR A 189 -5.98 -14.79 8.91
CA THR A 189 -7.12 -13.96 9.35
C THR A 189 -8.44 -14.67 9.15
N LYS A 190 -8.73 -15.18 7.95
CA LYS A 190 -10.05 -15.76 7.67
C LYS A 190 -10.30 -17.09 8.37
N ALA A 191 -9.27 -17.87 8.69
CA ALA A 191 -9.43 -19.03 9.56
C ALA A 191 -9.78 -18.63 11.00
N ALA A 192 -9.21 -17.54 11.51
CA ALA A 192 -9.47 -17.05 12.85
C ALA A 192 -10.84 -16.36 12.96
N ASP A 193 -11.14 -15.43 12.06
CA ASP A 193 -12.40 -14.69 11.90
C ASP A 193 -13.61 -15.65 11.86
N VAL A 194 -13.62 -16.58 10.89
CA VAL A 194 -14.72 -17.56 10.75
C VAL A 194 -14.86 -18.46 11.98
N GLY A 195 -13.74 -18.88 12.59
CA GLY A 195 -13.77 -19.71 13.79
C GLY A 195 -14.28 -18.97 15.01
N ALA A 196 -13.86 -17.71 15.19
CA ALA A 196 -14.27 -16.85 16.28
C ALA A 196 -15.77 -16.53 16.20
N ASP A 197 -16.24 -16.14 15.01
CA ASP A 197 -17.61 -15.68 14.82
C ASP A 197 -18.65 -16.80 14.87
N LEU A 198 -18.38 -17.94 14.24
CA LEU A 198 -19.33 -19.06 14.24
C LEU A 198 -19.52 -19.61 15.65
N VAL A 199 -18.43 -19.96 16.33
CA VAL A 199 -18.52 -20.55 17.67
C VAL A 199 -18.97 -19.51 18.70
N GLY A 200 -18.48 -18.27 18.60
CA GLY A 200 -18.83 -17.20 19.53
C GLY A 200 -20.28 -16.75 19.38
N LYS A 201 -20.64 -16.23 18.21
CA LYS A 201 -21.94 -15.55 18.00
C LYS A 201 -23.07 -16.55 17.78
N VAL A 202 -22.84 -17.60 16.99
CA VAL A 202 -23.92 -18.51 16.55
C VAL A 202 -24.13 -19.66 17.54
N GLU A 203 -23.06 -20.30 18.01
CA GLU A 203 -23.18 -21.47 18.89
C GLU A 203 -23.29 -21.09 20.38
N ALA A 204 -22.37 -20.25 20.86
CA ALA A 204 -22.27 -19.89 22.28
C ALA A 204 -23.14 -18.67 22.67
N GLY A 205 -23.60 -17.89 21.68
CA GLY A 205 -24.41 -16.68 21.91
C GLY A 205 -23.67 -15.57 22.67
N ILE A 206 -22.34 -15.54 22.61
CA ILE A 206 -21.54 -14.46 23.19
C ILE A 206 -21.29 -13.36 22.14
N PRO A 207 -21.07 -12.10 22.57
CA PRO A 207 -20.75 -11.01 21.64
C PRO A 207 -19.51 -11.29 20.77
N GLU A 208 -19.44 -10.60 19.64
CA GLU A 208 -18.22 -10.50 18.81
C GLU A 208 -17.06 -9.94 19.64
N ASP A 209 -15.83 -10.37 19.35
CA ASP A 209 -14.62 -10.00 20.09
C ASP A 209 -14.65 -10.24 21.60
N HIS A 210 -15.53 -11.13 22.08
CA HIS A 210 -15.65 -11.36 23.51
C HIS A 210 -14.39 -12.05 24.10
N PRO A 211 -13.83 -11.57 25.23
CA PRO A 211 -12.56 -12.06 25.78
C PRO A 211 -12.55 -13.51 26.26
N LEU A 212 -13.71 -14.16 26.34
CA LEU A 212 -13.83 -15.60 26.64
C LEU A 212 -13.62 -16.47 25.39
N ASN A 213 -13.72 -15.90 24.19
CA ASN A 213 -13.48 -16.62 22.96
C ASN A 213 -11.98 -16.65 22.67
N PRO A 214 -11.33 -17.84 22.69
CA PRO A 214 -9.88 -17.95 22.54
C PRO A 214 -9.38 -17.55 21.14
N ALA A 215 -10.27 -17.48 20.14
CA ALA A 215 -9.89 -17.12 18.77
C ALA A 215 -9.75 -15.61 18.56
N THR A 216 -10.27 -14.77 19.46
CA THR A 216 -10.32 -13.30 19.28
C THR A 216 -8.95 -12.64 19.14
N ILE A 217 -7.93 -13.11 19.88
CA ILE A 217 -6.56 -12.61 19.70
C ILE A 217 -6.02 -13.01 18.33
N ALA A 218 -6.29 -14.22 17.86
CA ALA A 218 -5.84 -14.66 16.54
C ALA A 218 -6.53 -13.88 15.42
N ASP A 219 -7.81 -13.56 15.60
CA ASP A 219 -8.59 -12.75 14.67
C ASP A 219 -8.00 -11.33 14.52
N ASN A 220 -7.83 -10.65 15.65
CA ASN A 220 -7.23 -9.31 15.69
C ASN A 220 -5.75 -9.30 15.24
N VAL A 221 -5.00 -10.39 15.47
CA VAL A 221 -3.67 -10.58 14.86
C VAL A 221 -3.78 -10.70 13.35
N GLY A 222 -4.77 -11.47 12.89
CA GLY A 222 -5.19 -11.65 11.51
C GLY A 222 -5.34 -10.34 10.75
N ASP A 223 -6.09 -9.39 11.31
CA ASP A 223 -6.30 -8.07 10.69
C ASP A 223 -4.98 -7.35 10.40
N ASN A 224 -4.00 -7.48 11.31
CA ASN A 224 -2.71 -6.83 11.14
C ASN A 224 -1.81 -7.55 10.11
N VAL A 225 -1.91 -8.89 10.02
CA VAL A 225 -1.05 -9.67 9.12
C VAL A 225 -1.61 -9.80 7.71
N GLY A 226 -2.91 -10.00 7.56
CA GLY A 226 -3.60 -10.08 6.27
C GLY A 226 -3.96 -8.69 5.76
N ASP A 227 -4.84 -8.02 6.48
CA ASP A 227 -5.52 -6.82 5.98
C ASP A 227 -4.63 -5.57 5.99
N VAL A 228 -3.56 -5.56 6.80
CA VAL A 228 -2.55 -4.49 6.78
C VAL A 228 -1.30 -4.90 6.01
N ALA A 229 -0.55 -5.91 6.45
CA ALA A 229 0.72 -6.23 5.80
C ALA A 229 0.57 -6.82 4.40
N GLY A 230 -0.37 -7.76 4.23
CA GLY A 230 -0.71 -8.34 2.93
C GLY A 230 -1.22 -7.27 1.95
N MET A 231 -2.14 -6.41 2.39
CA MET A 231 -2.63 -5.28 1.58
C MET A 231 -1.51 -4.28 1.25
N GLY A 232 -0.60 -3.98 2.19
CA GLY A 232 0.51 -3.07 1.96
C GLY A 232 1.46 -3.57 0.86
N ALA A 233 1.79 -4.86 0.89
CA ALA A 233 2.60 -5.50 -0.14
C ALA A 233 1.85 -5.57 -1.49
N ASP A 234 0.53 -5.79 -1.47
CA ASP A 234 -0.33 -5.76 -2.67
C ASP A 234 -0.30 -4.41 -3.40
N LEU A 235 -0.62 -3.35 -2.66
CA LEU A 235 -0.67 -2.00 -3.20
C LEU A 235 0.72 -1.55 -3.66
N PHE A 236 1.77 -1.96 -2.94
CA PHE A 236 3.16 -1.72 -3.37
C PHE A 236 3.44 -2.35 -4.74
N GLU A 237 3.05 -3.60 -4.91
CA GLU A 237 3.26 -4.28 -6.18
C GLU A 237 2.45 -3.66 -7.32
N SER A 238 1.15 -3.45 -7.11
CA SER A 238 0.29 -2.86 -8.14
C SER A 238 0.80 -1.48 -8.57
N TYR A 239 1.25 -0.67 -7.61
CA TYR A 239 1.81 0.66 -7.85
C TYR A 239 3.10 0.60 -8.67
N VAL A 240 4.06 -0.22 -8.24
CA VAL A 240 5.34 -0.35 -8.93
C VAL A 240 5.19 -1.02 -10.29
N GLY A 241 4.32 -2.04 -10.40
CA GLY A 241 3.99 -2.71 -11.65
C GLY A 241 3.38 -1.76 -12.67
N ALA A 242 2.47 -0.86 -12.26
CA ALA A 242 1.90 0.15 -13.15
C ALA A 242 2.97 1.16 -13.65
N ILE A 243 3.87 1.61 -12.77
CA ILE A 243 4.98 2.51 -13.12
C ILE A 243 5.90 1.82 -14.14
N ILE A 244 6.41 0.63 -13.81
CA ILE A 244 7.36 -0.10 -14.65
C ILE A 244 6.72 -0.52 -15.97
N GLY A 245 5.47 -0.97 -15.97
CA GLY A 245 4.72 -1.29 -17.18
C GLY A 245 4.62 -0.08 -18.12
N SER A 246 4.35 1.10 -17.55
CA SER A 246 4.33 2.35 -18.32
C SER A 246 5.72 2.72 -18.85
N MET A 247 6.79 2.49 -18.08
CA MET A 247 8.18 2.70 -18.52
C MET A 247 8.54 1.83 -19.73
N VAL A 248 8.19 0.53 -19.66
CA VAL A 248 8.45 -0.44 -20.73
C VAL A 248 7.70 -0.07 -22.00
N LEU A 249 6.40 0.27 -21.89
CA LEU A 249 5.59 0.68 -23.04
C LEU A 249 6.06 2.01 -23.64
N GLY A 250 6.43 2.98 -22.79
CA GLY A 250 6.96 4.27 -23.24
C GLY A 250 8.22 4.10 -24.08
N TRP A 251 9.16 3.25 -23.65
CA TRP A 251 10.34 2.92 -24.45
C TRP A 251 10.00 2.16 -25.73
N ALA A 252 9.15 1.14 -25.65
CA ALA A 252 8.85 0.28 -26.80
C ALA A 252 8.17 1.02 -27.96
N ILE A 253 7.36 2.04 -27.66
CA ILE A 253 6.60 2.80 -28.68
C ILE A 253 7.40 4.01 -29.17
N PHE A 254 8.02 4.78 -28.26
CA PHE A 254 8.60 6.07 -28.58
C PHE A 254 10.13 6.07 -28.61
N GLY A 255 10.80 5.11 -27.97
CA GLY A 255 12.27 5.02 -27.95
C GLY A 255 12.97 6.19 -27.23
N GLU A 256 12.22 6.98 -26.46
CA GLU A 256 12.69 8.21 -25.85
C GLU A 256 12.59 8.16 -24.32
N LEU A 257 13.63 8.65 -23.64
CA LEU A 257 13.72 8.65 -22.18
C LEU A 257 12.66 9.52 -21.49
N ALA A 258 12.11 10.51 -22.19
CA ALA A 258 11.02 11.34 -21.68
C ALA A 258 9.79 10.49 -21.29
N TYR A 259 9.41 9.54 -22.15
CA TYR A 259 8.27 8.64 -21.91
C TYR A 259 8.55 7.58 -20.83
N VAL A 260 9.83 7.21 -20.66
CA VAL A 260 10.27 6.29 -19.60
C VAL A 260 10.23 6.97 -18.23
N THR A 261 10.62 8.23 -18.15
CA THR A 261 10.70 8.95 -16.86
C THR A 261 9.38 9.61 -16.46
N LEU A 262 8.46 9.83 -17.39
CA LEU A 262 7.14 10.40 -17.15
C LEU A 262 6.33 9.72 -16.00
N PRO A 263 6.16 8.39 -15.95
CA PRO A 263 5.42 7.75 -14.85
C PRO A 263 6.08 7.99 -13.48
N LEU A 264 7.41 8.15 -13.42
CA LEU A 264 8.12 8.47 -12.18
C LEU A 264 7.84 9.90 -11.72
N TYR A 265 7.75 10.87 -12.64
CA TYR A 265 7.37 12.24 -12.30
C TYR A 265 5.94 12.33 -11.79
N ILE A 266 5.00 11.63 -12.45
CA ILE A 266 3.60 11.56 -12.02
C ILE A 266 3.52 10.92 -10.62
N ALA A 267 4.24 9.82 -10.40
CA ALA A 267 4.31 9.13 -9.11
C ALA A 267 4.88 10.03 -7.99
N GLY A 268 6.00 10.71 -8.23
CA GLY A 268 6.63 11.61 -7.28
C GLY A 268 5.74 12.82 -6.95
N ALA A 269 5.08 13.41 -7.94
CA ALA A 269 4.12 14.49 -7.69
C ALA A 269 2.87 14.00 -6.96
N GLY A 270 2.40 12.78 -7.28
CA GLY A 270 1.31 12.10 -6.60
C GLY A 270 1.55 12.00 -5.09
N ILE A 271 2.77 11.68 -4.65
CA ILE A 271 3.13 11.69 -3.21
C ILE A 271 2.83 13.04 -2.56
N ILE A 272 3.26 14.14 -3.18
CA ILE A 272 3.08 15.49 -2.63
C ILE A 272 1.58 15.81 -2.55
N VAL A 273 0.83 15.48 -3.60
CA VAL A 273 -0.62 15.67 -3.65
C VAL A 273 -1.34 14.81 -2.61
N SER A 274 -0.90 13.56 -2.39
CA SER A 274 -1.44 12.68 -1.34
C SER A 274 -1.16 13.24 0.05
N ILE A 275 0.03 13.77 0.32
CA ILE A 275 0.35 14.43 1.61
C ILE A 275 -0.61 15.60 1.83
N ILE A 276 -0.82 16.47 0.82
CA ILE A 276 -1.80 17.57 0.90
C ILE A 276 -3.21 17.02 1.16
N GLY A 277 -3.59 15.95 0.47
CA GLY A 277 -4.86 15.26 0.63
C GLY A 277 -5.11 14.76 2.06
N THR A 278 -4.06 14.32 2.78
CA THR A 278 -4.21 13.90 4.19
C THR A 278 -4.72 15.02 5.10
N PHE A 279 -4.41 16.28 4.78
CA PHE A 279 -4.91 17.44 5.54
C PHE A 279 -6.35 17.83 5.18
N MET A 280 -6.87 17.33 4.05
CA MET A 280 -8.26 17.57 3.63
C MET A 280 -9.24 16.62 4.32
N VAL A 281 -8.75 15.50 4.87
CA VAL A 281 -9.56 14.56 5.64
C VAL A 281 -9.83 15.13 7.03
N SER A 282 -11.02 15.69 7.20
CA SER A 282 -11.48 16.27 8.47
C SER A 282 -12.90 15.86 8.77
N LEU A 283 -13.11 15.28 9.95
CA LEU A 283 -14.43 14.91 10.46
C LEU A 283 -14.88 15.89 11.55
N LYS A 284 -16.13 16.35 11.46
CA LYS A 284 -16.82 17.06 12.54
C LYS A 284 -17.60 16.07 13.41
N GLU A 285 -17.77 16.35 14.69
CA GLU A 285 -18.55 15.48 15.59
C GLU A 285 -19.97 15.22 15.06
N GLY A 286 -20.40 13.96 15.11
CA GLY A 286 -21.66 13.49 14.50
C GLY A 286 -21.65 13.37 12.97
N GLY A 287 -20.52 13.64 12.32
CA GLY A 287 -20.34 13.43 10.88
C GLY A 287 -20.11 11.95 10.50
N SER A 288 -20.10 11.68 9.21
CA SER A 288 -19.77 10.36 8.67
C SER A 288 -18.27 10.24 8.36
N PRO A 289 -17.55 9.26 8.92
CA PRO A 289 -16.15 8.98 8.57
C PRO A 289 -15.95 8.76 7.06
N GLN A 290 -16.87 8.03 6.41
CA GLN A 290 -16.84 7.78 4.96
C GLN A 290 -16.79 9.08 4.16
N LYS A 291 -17.64 10.05 4.50
CA LYS A 291 -17.64 11.36 3.81
C LYS A 291 -16.32 12.10 3.99
N ALA A 292 -15.69 12.01 5.17
CA ALA A 292 -14.40 12.64 5.41
C ALA A 292 -13.29 12.02 4.56
N LEU A 293 -13.28 10.69 4.40
CA LEU A 293 -12.35 9.98 3.52
C LEU A 293 -12.56 10.37 2.05
N ASN A 294 -13.82 10.39 1.59
CA ASN A 294 -14.17 10.79 0.22
C ASN A 294 -13.71 12.21 -0.10
N ILE A 295 -13.87 13.17 0.84
CA ILE A 295 -13.40 14.56 0.63
C ILE A 295 -11.89 14.60 0.39
N GLY A 296 -11.10 13.80 1.12
CA GLY A 296 -9.67 13.68 0.89
C GLY A 296 -9.34 13.05 -0.46
N GLU A 297 -10.03 11.99 -0.84
CA GLU A 297 -9.82 11.26 -2.10
C GLU A 297 -10.18 12.12 -3.34
N PHE A 298 -11.39 12.70 -3.37
CA PHE A 298 -11.80 13.57 -4.48
C PHE A 298 -11.00 14.87 -4.52
N GLY A 299 -10.67 15.42 -3.35
CA GLY A 299 -9.85 16.63 -3.23
C GLY A 299 -8.45 16.44 -3.80
N SER A 300 -7.76 15.37 -3.39
CA SER A 300 -6.44 15.03 -3.90
C SER A 300 -6.48 14.68 -5.39
N SER A 301 -7.50 13.96 -5.86
CA SER A 301 -7.67 13.64 -7.28
C SER A 301 -7.86 14.89 -8.15
N GLY A 302 -8.66 15.87 -7.68
CA GLY A 302 -8.85 17.13 -8.40
C GLY A 302 -7.55 17.93 -8.54
N ILE A 303 -6.73 17.96 -7.49
CA ILE A 303 -5.39 18.57 -7.54
C ILE A 303 -4.50 17.80 -8.53
N MET A 304 -4.55 16.46 -8.49
CA MET A 304 -3.73 15.61 -9.35
C MET A 304 -4.02 15.82 -10.84
N VAL A 305 -5.27 16.08 -11.22
CA VAL A 305 -5.62 16.40 -12.62
C VAL A 305 -4.86 17.62 -13.14
N MET A 306 -4.78 18.69 -12.34
CA MET A 306 -4.03 19.88 -12.72
C MET A 306 -2.53 19.60 -12.78
N VAL A 307 -2.00 18.89 -11.77
CA VAL A 307 -0.57 18.58 -11.68
C VAL A 307 -0.10 17.69 -12.83
N MET A 308 -0.85 16.62 -13.15
CA MET A 308 -0.50 15.71 -14.24
C MET A 308 -0.61 16.38 -15.61
N TYR A 309 -1.52 17.35 -15.80
CA TYR A 309 -1.59 18.14 -17.03
C TYR A 309 -0.27 18.87 -17.30
N PHE A 310 0.24 19.60 -16.31
CA PHE A 310 1.50 20.33 -16.45
C PHE A 310 2.69 19.37 -16.58
N ILE A 311 2.75 18.29 -15.80
CA ILE A 311 3.85 17.32 -15.90
C ILE A 311 3.91 16.69 -17.30
N ILE A 312 2.78 16.23 -17.82
CA ILE A 312 2.75 15.56 -19.12
C ILE A 312 3.10 16.54 -20.24
N THR A 313 2.50 17.73 -20.26
CA THR A 313 2.74 18.73 -21.33
C THR A 313 4.14 19.33 -21.34
N ASN A 314 4.85 19.35 -20.20
CA ASN A 314 6.22 19.85 -20.13
C ASN A 314 7.29 18.75 -20.25
N THR A 315 6.90 17.47 -20.17
CA THR A 315 7.86 16.35 -20.25
C THR A 315 7.90 15.74 -21.65
N VAL A 316 6.76 15.62 -22.32
CA VAL A 316 6.65 14.98 -23.63
C VAL A 316 6.06 15.96 -24.65
N ASP A 317 6.70 16.04 -25.82
CA ASP A 317 6.24 16.93 -26.90
C ASP A 317 5.22 16.23 -27.81
N THR A 318 5.50 14.97 -28.18
CA THR A 318 4.63 14.20 -29.06
C THR A 318 3.54 13.49 -28.26
N ASN A 319 2.28 13.65 -28.70
CA ASN A 319 1.12 12.96 -28.14
C ASN A 319 0.84 13.24 -26.63
N ALA A 320 1.31 14.38 -26.11
CA ALA A 320 1.12 14.77 -24.70
C ALA A 320 -0.36 14.74 -24.28
N MET A 321 -1.25 15.29 -25.12
CA MET A 321 -2.68 15.30 -24.83
C MET A 321 -3.32 13.90 -24.84
N GLY A 322 -2.85 13.00 -25.70
CA GLY A 322 -3.31 11.61 -25.71
C GLY A 322 -2.95 10.89 -24.41
N ILE A 323 -1.72 11.08 -23.93
CA ILE A 323 -1.24 10.53 -22.65
C ILE A 323 -1.99 11.15 -21.48
N PHE A 324 -2.25 12.47 -21.52
CA PHE A 324 -3.06 13.15 -20.51
C PHE A 324 -4.47 12.57 -20.42
N TYR A 325 -5.17 12.41 -21.55
CA TYR A 325 -6.52 11.83 -21.55
C TYR A 325 -6.52 10.37 -21.11
N ALA A 326 -5.53 9.56 -21.50
CA ALA A 326 -5.41 8.19 -21.02
C ALA A 326 -5.23 8.14 -19.49
N THR A 327 -4.36 9.00 -18.95
CA THR A 327 -4.13 9.10 -17.49
C THR A 327 -5.38 9.60 -16.76
N LEU A 328 -6.09 10.59 -17.33
CA LEU A 328 -7.34 11.12 -16.78
C LEU A 328 -8.44 10.06 -16.76
N ILE A 329 -8.57 9.25 -17.81
CA ILE A 329 -9.53 8.14 -17.86
C ILE A 329 -9.19 7.11 -16.78
N GLY A 330 -7.91 6.79 -16.58
CA GLY A 330 -7.46 5.89 -15.50
C GLY A 330 -7.85 6.41 -14.11
N LEU A 331 -7.60 7.70 -13.85
CA LEU A 331 -8.00 8.34 -12.58
C LEU A 331 -9.52 8.34 -12.39
N ALA A 332 -10.28 8.73 -13.43
CA ALA A 332 -11.74 8.74 -13.39
C ALA A 332 -12.33 7.34 -13.21
N ALA A 333 -11.73 6.32 -13.83
CA ALA A 333 -12.12 4.93 -13.65
C ALA A 333 -11.88 4.46 -12.21
N GLY A 334 -10.74 4.81 -11.61
CA GLY A 334 -10.45 4.52 -10.20
C GLY A 334 -11.51 5.11 -9.26
N LEU A 335 -11.82 6.39 -9.40
CA LEU A 335 -12.88 7.06 -8.63
C LEU A 335 -14.26 6.44 -8.88
N GLY A 336 -14.55 6.08 -10.13
CA GLY A 336 -15.79 5.41 -10.51
C GLY A 336 -15.93 4.04 -9.84
N ILE A 337 -14.87 3.24 -9.81
CA ILE A 337 -14.83 1.96 -9.10
C ILE A 337 -15.06 2.18 -7.60
N GLY A 338 -14.43 3.19 -6.99
CA GLY A 338 -14.64 3.55 -5.58
C GLY A 338 -16.11 3.87 -5.27
N LEU A 339 -16.74 4.75 -6.05
CA LEU A 339 -18.15 5.13 -5.86
C LEU A 339 -19.12 3.95 -6.06
N ILE A 340 -18.88 3.13 -7.07
CA ILE A 340 -19.70 1.93 -7.32
C ILE A 340 -19.54 0.95 -6.15
N THR A 341 -18.31 0.74 -5.69
CA THR A 341 -18.03 -0.15 -4.56
C THR A 341 -18.74 0.35 -3.30
N GLU A 342 -18.63 1.64 -2.97
CA GLU A 342 -19.34 2.25 -1.83
C GLU A 342 -20.87 2.06 -1.93
N TYR A 343 -21.45 2.14 -3.13
CA TYR A 343 -22.89 1.89 -3.30
C TYR A 343 -23.29 0.43 -2.99
N TYR A 344 -22.45 -0.54 -3.38
CA TYR A 344 -22.74 -1.97 -3.19
C TYR A 344 -22.32 -2.51 -1.81
N THR A 345 -21.40 -1.86 -1.10
CA THR A 345 -20.89 -2.32 0.21
C THR A 345 -21.26 -1.41 1.37
N GLY A 346 -21.69 -0.17 1.11
CA GLY A 346 -22.00 0.82 2.14
C GLY A 346 -23.25 0.50 2.97
N THR A 347 -23.14 0.66 4.29
CA THR A 347 -24.28 0.46 5.19
C THR A 347 -25.43 1.42 4.85
N GLY A 348 -26.64 0.90 4.72
CA GLY A 348 -27.84 1.70 4.48
C GLY A 348 -28.15 2.00 3.01
N THR A 349 -27.32 1.51 2.07
CA THR A 349 -27.63 1.55 0.63
C THR A 349 -28.69 0.50 0.26
N LYS A 350 -29.31 0.65 -0.91
CA LYS A 350 -30.35 -0.29 -1.37
C LYS A 350 -29.84 -1.73 -1.52
N PRO A 351 -28.66 -1.99 -2.13
CA PRO A 351 -28.16 -3.37 -2.25
C PRO A 351 -27.91 -4.03 -0.90
N VAL A 352 -27.24 -3.34 0.02
CA VAL A 352 -26.94 -3.88 1.36
C VAL A 352 -28.22 -4.10 2.16
N LYS A 353 -29.18 -3.16 2.13
CA LYS A 353 -30.49 -3.34 2.77
C LYS A 353 -31.24 -4.55 2.23
N SER A 354 -31.20 -4.79 0.92
CA SER A 354 -31.83 -5.99 0.34
C SER A 354 -31.25 -7.29 0.90
N VAL A 355 -29.95 -7.34 1.18
CA VAL A 355 -29.31 -8.52 1.79
C VAL A 355 -29.71 -8.65 3.26
N VAL A 356 -29.73 -7.55 4.01
CA VAL A 356 -30.20 -7.53 5.41
C VAL A 356 -31.66 -7.99 5.50
N ASP A 357 -32.54 -7.50 4.62
CA ASP A 357 -33.95 -7.89 4.60
C ASP A 357 -34.15 -9.38 4.28
N GLN A 358 -33.27 -9.98 3.45
CA GLN A 358 -33.29 -11.41 3.16
C GLN A 358 -32.90 -12.30 4.36
N SER A 359 -32.14 -11.77 5.33
CA SER A 359 -31.79 -12.53 6.54
C SER A 359 -33.00 -12.90 7.41
N ILE A 360 -34.16 -12.25 7.22
CA ILE A 360 -35.41 -12.57 7.91
C ILE A 360 -35.94 -13.95 7.49
N THR A 361 -35.67 -14.39 6.26
CA THR A 361 -36.19 -15.65 5.72
C THR A 361 -35.28 -16.87 5.95
N GLY A 362 -34.14 -16.68 6.61
CA GLY A 362 -33.12 -17.73 6.81
C GLY A 362 -32.10 -17.72 5.69
#